data_AF-A0A5C7JGR3-F1
#
_entry.id   AF-A0A5C7JGR3-F1
#
_cell.length_a   1.000
_cell.length_b   1.000
_cell.length_c   1.000
_cell.angle_alpha   90.00
_cell.angle_beta   90.00
_cell.angle_gamma   90.00
#
_symmetry.space_group_name_H-M   'P 1'
#
loop_
_entity.id
_entity.type
_entity.pdbx_description
1 polymer ?
#
loop_
_entity_poly.entity_id
_entity_poly.type
_entity_poly.pdbx_seq_one_letter_code
_entity_poly.pdbx_strand_id
1 'polypeptide(L)'
;MVKRKYRVDLDLNKNELLKAKLETLASAPATPVLGQIYYDSTKQQIGVCINAVGPVWSYGGDITDVVGTAPIVVSVNSAGVATVSINAATTSTAGSMSAADKTKLDNATNAATASTLVLRDASGNAAFNMVTINNAPTNATDAVNKAYADALVQGLDIKQSVRAIATTNVASLSGPQTIDGVSLVAGDRVLLTTQTTSTQDGIYVVAAGAWSRATDFAIGSTVAGAFMFVEEGTAYADTGWVCTNNKGSDVVGTNDLSFTQFSGAGSIVAGFGLTKTGNTIDVVAADNSIDVQADSIAVKLNATGAIETTATGLNVKVDTNNITKDGSNQLTIGNYVSKIGSKAITIGTAAGAQTITHNFNTRNVSVIVYDAATYEVYDVSVSHPTVNTVSISANGANTSVIAVIIGNIGQAIA
;
A
#
# COMPACT_ATOMS: atom_id res chain seq x y z
N MET A 1 81.79 -84.47 -31.78
CA MET A 1 81.80 -85.14 -30.46
C MET A 1 80.36 -85.45 -30.07
N VAL A 2 80.02 -86.72 -29.87
CA VAL A 2 78.66 -87.14 -29.50
C VAL A 2 78.40 -86.77 -28.04
N LYS A 3 77.35 -85.99 -27.78
CA LYS A 3 76.92 -85.58 -26.44
C LYS A 3 76.52 -86.84 -25.66
N ARG A 4 77.31 -87.26 -24.67
CA ARG A 4 76.92 -88.35 -23.76
C ARG A 4 75.72 -87.88 -22.94
N LYS A 5 74.57 -88.53 -23.12
CA LYS A 5 73.35 -88.29 -22.34
C LYS A 5 73.36 -89.28 -21.17
N TYR A 6 73.69 -88.83 -19.97
CA TYR A 6 73.52 -89.66 -18.78
C TYR A 6 72.02 -89.77 -18.50
N ARG A 7 71.45 -90.99 -18.59
CA ARG A 7 70.04 -91.31 -18.29
C ARG A 7 69.88 -91.87 -16.87
N VAL A 8 70.63 -91.33 -15.92
CA VAL A 8 70.41 -91.61 -14.50
C VAL A 8 70.01 -90.28 -13.88
N ASP A 9 68.94 -90.29 -13.10
CA ASP A 9 68.45 -89.09 -12.45
C ASP A 9 69.55 -88.53 -11.54
N LEU A 10 69.88 -87.26 -11.73
CA LEU A 10 70.83 -86.57 -10.87
C LEU A 10 70.09 -86.12 -9.61
N ASP A 11 70.30 -86.82 -8.49
CA ASP A 11 69.74 -86.44 -7.20
C ASP A 11 70.48 -85.21 -6.64
N LEU A 12 69.85 -84.05 -6.80
CA LEU A 12 70.35 -82.78 -6.27
C LEU A 12 70.05 -82.57 -4.78
N ASN A 13 69.36 -83.51 -4.10
CA ASN A 13 69.22 -83.45 -2.64
C ASN A 13 70.53 -83.79 -1.90
N LYS A 14 71.47 -84.46 -2.58
CA LYS A 14 72.75 -84.92 -2.02
C LYS A 14 73.97 -84.33 -2.71
N ASN A 15 73.78 -83.52 -3.75
CA ASN A 15 74.86 -82.94 -4.56
C ASN A 15 74.62 -81.43 -4.74
N GLU A 16 75.63 -80.61 -4.44
CA GLU A 16 75.58 -79.17 -4.69
C GLU A 16 76.00 -78.83 -6.13
N LEU A 17 75.43 -77.75 -6.68
CA LEU A 17 75.84 -77.17 -7.96
C LEU A 17 76.85 -76.04 -7.73
N LEU A 18 78.15 -76.35 -7.76
CA LEU A 18 79.20 -75.35 -7.61
C LEU A 18 79.47 -74.59 -8.93
N LYS A 19 79.46 -73.25 -8.85
CA LYS A 19 79.75 -72.32 -9.97
C LYS A 19 78.93 -72.62 -11.24
N ALA A 20 77.69 -73.07 -11.07
CA ALA A 20 76.81 -73.37 -12.19
C ALA A 20 76.48 -72.10 -12.99
N LYS A 21 76.63 -72.18 -14.31
CA LYS A 21 76.19 -71.14 -15.24
C LYS A 21 74.89 -71.60 -15.89
N LEU A 22 73.84 -70.79 -15.76
CA LEU A 22 72.58 -71.02 -16.44
C LEU A 22 72.72 -70.76 -17.94
N GLU A 23 71.88 -71.40 -18.74
CA GLU A 23 71.79 -71.13 -20.17
C GLU A 23 71.47 -69.65 -20.38
N THR A 24 72.36 -68.94 -21.08
CA THR A 24 72.22 -67.51 -21.33
C THR A 24 71.63 -67.30 -22.71
N LEU A 25 70.42 -66.75 -22.78
CA LEU A 25 69.70 -66.51 -24.05
C LEU A 25 69.18 -65.07 -24.10
N ALA A 26 69.12 -64.48 -25.29
CA ALA A 26 68.58 -63.13 -25.47
C ALA A 26 67.04 -63.08 -25.47
N SER A 27 66.39 -64.24 -25.58
CA SER A 27 64.93 -64.41 -25.56
C SER A 27 64.54 -65.74 -24.92
N ALA A 28 63.27 -65.87 -24.55
CA ALA A 28 62.74 -67.05 -23.93
C ALA A 28 62.76 -68.28 -24.87
N PRO A 29 63.15 -69.47 -24.38
CA PRO A 29 63.00 -70.72 -25.13
C PRO A 29 61.58 -70.92 -25.68
N ALA A 30 61.46 -71.29 -26.96
CA ALA A 30 60.18 -71.41 -27.66
C ALA A 30 59.38 -72.68 -27.30
N THR A 31 60.04 -73.71 -26.76
CA THR A 31 59.43 -75.00 -26.36
C THR A 31 59.93 -75.42 -24.97
N PRO A 32 59.62 -74.63 -23.92
CA PRO A 32 60.14 -74.92 -22.60
C PRO A 32 59.44 -76.09 -21.93
N VAL A 33 60.09 -76.62 -20.90
CA VAL A 33 59.45 -77.49 -19.91
C VAL A 33 59.07 -76.67 -18.68
N LEU A 34 58.01 -77.08 -17.99
CA LEU A 34 57.58 -76.44 -16.75
C LEU A 34 58.73 -76.45 -15.72
N GLY A 35 59.01 -75.30 -15.12
CA GLY A 35 60.11 -75.13 -14.16
C GLY A 35 61.49 -74.93 -14.80
N GLN A 36 61.61 -74.89 -16.13
CA GLN A 36 62.88 -74.57 -16.80
C GLN A 36 63.39 -73.19 -16.37
N ILE A 37 64.69 -73.09 -16.12
CA ILE A 37 65.37 -71.85 -15.71
C ILE A 37 66.41 -71.46 -16.77
N TYR A 38 66.44 -70.19 -17.16
CA TYR A 38 67.49 -69.61 -18.01
C TYR A 38 67.86 -68.20 -17.54
N TYR A 39 69.02 -67.70 -17.96
CA TYR A 39 69.40 -66.30 -17.78
C TYR A 39 69.10 -65.52 -19.05
N ASP A 40 68.18 -64.55 -18.96
CA ASP A 40 67.85 -63.65 -20.06
C ASP A 40 68.91 -62.54 -20.14
N SER A 41 69.76 -62.58 -21.16
CA SER A 41 70.84 -61.59 -21.31
C SER A 41 70.34 -60.20 -21.66
N THR A 42 69.12 -60.08 -22.20
CA THR A 42 68.52 -58.79 -22.55
C THR A 42 67.91 -58.12 -21.31
N LYS A 43 67.22 -58.90 -20.48
CA LYS A 43 66.65 -58.41 -19.20
C LYS A 43 67.66 -58.40 -18.05
N GLN A 44 68.78 -59.09 -18.21
CA GLN A 44 69.78 -59.34 -17.17
C GLN A 44 69.20 -60.02 -15.91
N GLN A 45 68.26 -60.94 -16.12
CA GLN A 45 67.46 -61.58 -15.07
C GLN A 45 67.32 -63.07 -15.31
N ILE A 46 67.09 -63.83 -14.23
CA ILE A 46 66.73 -65.24 -14.32
C ILE A 46 65.24 -65.35 -14.67
N GLY A 47 64.92 -66.10 -15.72
CA GLY A 47 63.56 -66.47 -16.10
C GLY A 47 63.24 -67.90 -15.70
N VAL A 48 62.05 -68.12 -15.11
CA VAL A 48 61.51 -69.45 -14.77
C VAL A 48 60.22 -69.68 -15.56
N CYS A 49 60.13 -70.81 -16.26
CA CYS A 49 58.92 -71.17 -17.00
C CYS A 49 57.84 -71.65 -16.02
N ILE A 50 56.71 -70.95 -15.98
CA ILE A 50 55.58 -71.25 -15.09
C ILE A 50 54.39 -71.89 -15.81
N ASN A 51 54.40 -71.91 -17.13
CA ASN A 51 53.48 -72.68 -17.96
C ASN A 51 54.18 -73.08 -19.27
N ALA A 52 54.19 -74.37 -19.60
CA ALA A 52 54.81 -74.90 -20.82
C ALA A 52 53.85 -74.99 -22.02
N VAL A 53 52.53 -75.02 -21.79
CA VAL A 53 51.50 -75.07 -22.84
C VAL A 53 51.01 -73.64 -23.07
N GLY A 54 51.57 -72.99 -24.09
CA GLY A 54 51.53 -71.52 -24.22
C GLY A 54 52.55 -70.87 -23.28
N PRO A 55 53.85 -70.90 -23.66
CA PRO A 55 54.95 -70.58 -22.75
C PRO A 55 54.81 -69.25 -22.01
N VAL A 56 54.70 -69.31 -20.67
CA VAL A 56 54.75 -68.14 -19.79
C VAL A 56 56.01 -68.19 -18.92
N TRP A 57 56.72 -67.07 -18.87
CA TRP A 57 57.98 -66.92 -18.12
C TRP A 57 57.83 -65.85 -17.05
N SER A 58 58.20 -66.20 -15.82
CA SER A 58 58.34 -65.26 -14.71
C SER A 58 59.80 -64.83 -14.60
N TYR A 59 60.06 -63.53 -14.54
CA TYR A 59 61.40 -62.97 -14.43
C TYR A 59 61.60 -62.38 -13.03
N GLY A 60 62.74 -62.70 -12.40
CA GLY A 60 63.11 -62.13 -11.11
C GLY A 60 63.54 -60.67 -11.24
N GLY A 61 62.58 -59.75 -11.12
CA GLY A 61 62.84 -58.37 -10.77
C GLY A 61 62.16 -58.08 -9.45
N ASP A 62 62.91 -58.22 -8.35
CA ASP A 62 62.38 -57.80 -7.05
C ASP A 62 62.25 -56.28 -7.06
N ILE A 63 61.14 -55.77 -6.53
CA ILE A 63 61.07 -54.41 -6.07
C ILE A 63 62.07 -54.32 -4.90
N THR A 64 63.23 -53.71 -5.12
CA THR A 64 64.32 -53.67 -4.12
C THR A 64 64.03 -52.70 -2.97
N ASP A 65 63.24 -51.66 -3.24
CA ASP A 65 62.71 -50.74 -2.24
C ASP A 65 61.47 -50.02 -2.80
N VAL A 66 60.47 -49.77 -1.96
CA VAL A 66 59.41 -48.79 -2.24
C VAL A 66 59.49 -47.77 -1.13
N VAL A 67 60.00 -46.58 -1.46
CA VAL A 67 60.10 -45.48 -0.52
C VAL A 67 58.91 -44.54 -0.70
N GLY A 68 58.17 -44.30 0.37
CA GLY A 68 57.17 -43.25 0.48
C GLY A 68 57.56 -42.29 1.58
N THR A 69 57.48 -40.98 1.34
CA THR A 69 57.45 -40.01 2.43
C THR A 69 56.03 -39.91 2.95
N ALA A 70 55.87 -39.73 4.27
CA ALA A 70 54.56 -39.48 4.86
C ALA A 70 53.86 -38.36 4.06
N PRO A 71 52.61 -38.58 3.61
CA PRO A 71 51.64 -39.56 4.13
C PRO A 71 51.60 -40.92 3.41
N ILE A 72 52.46 -41.16 2.41
CA ILE A 72 52.54 -42.45 1.71
C ILE A 72 53.22 -43.47 2.62
N VAL A 73 52.58 -44.61 2.82
CA VAL A 73 53.10 -45.71 3.64
C VAL A 73 53.27 -46.94 2.78
N VAL A 74 54.40 -47.61 3.01
CA VAL A 74 54.75 -48.86 2.36
C VAL A 74 54.91 -49.92 3.44
N SER A 75 54.23 -51.05 3.26
CA SER A 75 54.39 -52.23 4.13
C SER A 75 54.57 -53.49 3.30
N VAL A 76 55.49 -54.35 3.68
CA VAL A 76 55.66 -55.69 3.11
C VAL A 76 55.15 -56.73 4.11
N ASN A 77 54.29 -57.64 3.66
CA ASN A 77 53.82 -58.73 4.53
C ASN A 77 54.87 -59.86 4.60
N SER A 78 54.65 -60.83 5.50
CA SER A 78 55.55 -61.98 5.67
C SER A 78 55.68 -62.89 4.43
N ALA A 79 54.82 -62.71 3.41
CA ALA A 79 54.88 -63.41 2.13
C ALA A 79 55.58 -62.60 1.02
N GLY A 80 56.16 -61.43 1.33
CA GLY A 80 56.90 -60.59 0.39
C GLY A 80 56.03 -59.71 -0.52
N VAL A 81 54.73 -59.58 -0.23
CA VAL A 81 53.84 -58.69 -0.99
C VAL A 81 53.93 -57.27 -0.45
N ALA A 82 54.35 -56.33 -1.29
CA ALA A 82 54.36 -54.91 -0.98
C ALA A 82 52.94 -54.30 -1.13
N THR A 83 52.51 -53.56 -0.11
CA THR A 83 51.29 -52.73 -0.13
C THR A 83 51.69 -51.27 -0.03
N VAL A 84 51.17 -50.46 -0.95
CA VAL A 84 51.33 -49.00 -0.93
C VAL A 84 49.99 -48.38 -0.58
N SER A 85 49.95 -47.57 0.47
CA SER A 85 48.74 -46.87 0.92
C SER A 85 49.06 -45.40 1.25
N ILE A 86 48.00 -44.66 1.57
CA ILE A 86 48.10 -43.31 2.13
C ILE A 86 47.43 -43.36 3.50
N ASN A 87 48.09 -42.83 4.52
CA ASN A 87 47.48 -42.73 5.85
C ASN A 87 46.24 -41.86 5.80
N ALA A 88 45.19 -42.25 6.53
CA ALA A 88 44.06 -41.37 6.75
C ALA A 88 44.51 -40.08 7.45
N ALA A 89 44.02 -38.93 6.99
CA ALA A 89 44.28 -37.66 7.68
C ALA A 89 43.59 -37.63 9.05
N THR A 90 44.28 -37.06 10.03
CA THR A 90 43.70 -36.72 11.34
C THR A 90 43.67 -35.20 11.50
N THR A 91 43.04 -34.70 12.56
CA THR A 91 43.07 -33.25 12.87
C THR A 91 44.47 -32.76 13.26
N SER A 92 45.41 -33.66 13.56
CA SER A 92 46.79 -33.32 13.99
C SER A 92 47.87 -33.72 12.99
N THR A 93 47.58 -34.54 11.99
CA THR A 93 48.59 -35.05 11.04
C THR A 93 48.01 -35.14 9.64
N ALA A 94 48.75 -34.62 8.66
CA ALA A 94 48.40 -34.74 7.25
C ALA A 94 48.44 -36.20 6.81
N GLY A 95 47.49 -36.57 5.95
CA GLY A 95 47.29 -37.92 5.43
C GLY A 95 46.82 -37.83 3.98
N SER A 96 45.69 -38.47 3.69
CA SER A 96 44.93 -38.32 2.45
C SER A 96 44.51 -36.87 2.14
N MET A 97 44.59 -35.94 3.12
CA MET A 97 44.42 -34.50 2.99
C MET A 97 45.22 -33.76 4.07
N SER A 98 45.24 -32.43 4.04
CA SER A 98 45.88 -31.64 5.10
C SER A 98 45.14 -31.77 6.44
N ALA A 99 45.87 -31.70 7.57
CA ALA A 99 45.26 -31.71 8.91
C ALA A 99 44.29 -30.52 9.12
N ALA A 100 44.60 -29.37 8.49
CA ALA A 100 43.76 -28.18 8.52
C ALA A 100 42.42 -28.40 7.82
N ASP A 101 42.43 -29.02 6.64
CA ASP A 101 41.19 -29.29 5.90
C ASP A 101 40.39 -30.43 6.53
N LYS A 102 41.04 -31.42 7.14
CA LYS A 102 40.37 -32.44 7.96
C LYS A 102 39.65 -31.80 9.15
N THR A 103 40.28 -30.84 9.81
CA THR A 103 39.66 -30.10 10.93
C THR A 103 38.44 -29.28 10.47
N LYS A 104 38.52 -28.61 9.30
CA LYS A 104 37.36 -27.90 8.73
C LYS A 104 36.20 -28.84 8.42
N LEU A 105 36.49 -30.05 7.95
CA LEU A 105 35.50 -31.06 7.60
C LEU A 105 34.86 -31.72 8.84
N ASP A 106 35.66 -32.06 9.85
CA ASP A 106 35.17 -32.67 11.09
C ASP A 106 34.28 -31.73 11.90
N ASN A 107 34.59 -30.42 11.86
CA ASN A 107 33.82 -29.39 12.53
C ASN A 107 32.69 -28.81 11.66
N ALA A 108 32.45 -29.37 10.47
CA ALA A 108 31.42 -28.86 9.58
C ALA A 108 30.02 -29.20 10.13
N THR A 109 29.16 -28.18 10.23
CA THR A 109 27.79 -28.31 10.74
C THR A 109 26.82 -27.46 9.93
N ASN A 110 25.52 -27.54 10.23
CA ASN A 110 24.54 -26.63 9.62
C ASN A 110 24.55 -25.21 10.21
N ALA A 111 25.34 -24.96 11.25
CA ALA A 111 25.45 -23.65 11.87
C ALA A 111 26.52 -22.77 11.20
N ALA A 112 26.29 -21.46 11.21
CA ALA A 112 27.25 -20.44 10.77
C ALA A 112 28.40 -20.27 11.79
N THR A 113 29.24 -21.29 11.94
CA THR A 113 30.39 -21.27 12.85
C THR A 113 31.61 -20.68 12.13
N ALA A 114 32.38 -19.86 12.84
CA ALA A 114 33.57 -19.24 12.27
C ALA A 114 34.61 -20.30 11.85
N SER A 115 35.22 -20.12 10.67
CA SER A 115 36.32 -20.95 10.15
C SER A 115 35.99 -22.43 9.91
N THR A 116 34.71 -22.80 9.83
CA THR A 116 34.25 -24.16 9.48
C THR A 116 33.49 -24.15 8.16
N LEU A 117 33.37 -25.32 7.53
CA LEU A 117 32.44 -25.49 6.40
C LEU A 117 31.00 -25.55 6.91
N VAL A 118 30.05 -25.01 6.13
CA VAL A 118 28.62 -25.16 6.41
C VAL A 118 28.08 -26.33 5.58
N LEU A 119 27.42 -27.27 6.24
CA LEU A 119 26.72 -28.41 5.63
C LEU A 119 25.21 -28.24 5.79
N ARG A 120 24.42 -28.95 4.98
CA ARG A 120 22.97 -28.97 5.20
C ARG A 120 22.59 -29.93 6.32
N ASP A 121 21.52 -29.64 7.03
CA ASP A 121 20.87 -30.60 7.93
C ASP A 121 20.07 -31.68 7.16
N ALA A 122 19.47 -32.61 7.89
CA ALA A 122 18.67 -33.70 7.32
C ALA A 122 17.41 -33.22 6.57
N SER A 123 16.95 -32.00 6.84
CA SER A 123 15.82 -31.35 6.18
C SER A 123 16.26 -30.47 5.00
N GLY A 124 17.57 -30.35 4.74
CA GLY A 124 18.12 -29.55 3.66
C GLY A 124 18.41 -28.10 4.02
N ASN A 125 18.29 -27.69 5.29
CA ASN A 125 18.52 -26.32 5.72
C ASN A 125 19.99 -26.07 6.10
N ALA A 126 20.41 -24.81 6.05
CA ALA A 126 21.67 -24.32 6.57
C ALA A 126 21.46 -22.93 7.19
N ALA A 127 22.16 -22.61 8.27
CA ALA A 127 22.07 -21.32 8.94
C ALA A 127 23.23 -20.40 8.49
N PHE A 128 22.91 -19.13 8.28
CA PHE A 128 23.86 -18.07 7.95
C PHE A 128 23.53 -16.83 8.78
N ASN A 129 24.53 -16.13 9.31
CA ASN A 129 24.31 -14.84 9.98
C ASN A 129 24.06 -13.71 8.97
N MET A 130 24.87 -13.66 7.90
CA MET A 130 24.71 -12.72 6.79
C MET A 130 25.01 -13.42 5.48
N VAL A 131 24.21 -13.12 4.45
CA VAL A 131 24.40 -13.59 3.08
C VAL A 131 24.26 -12.40 2.14
N THR A 132 25.28 -12.15 1.32
CA THR A 132 25.23 -11.10 0.29
C THR A 132 24.68 -11.67 -1.01
N ILE A 133 23.53 -11.18 -1.47
CA ILE A 133 22.87 -11.58 -2.72
C ILE A 133 22.87 -10.38 -3.68
N ASN A 134 23.75 -10.42 -4.69
CA ASN A 134 24.00 -9.28 -5.58
C ASN A 134 22.96 -9.09 -6.69
N ASN A 135 22.28 -10.17 -7.10
CA ASN A 135 21.31 -10.14 -8.19
C ASN A 135 19.87 -10.21 -7.67
N ALA A 136 18.94 -9.72 -8.47
CA ALA A 136 17.51 -9.88 -8.20
C ALA A 136 17.07 -11.35 -8.40
N PRO A 137 16.06 -11.83 -7.66
CA PRO A 137 15.49 -13.16 -7.86
C PRO A 137 14.87 -13.29 -9.26
N THR A 138 15.02 -14.45 -9.90
CA THR A 138 14.45 -14.76 -11.23
C THR A 138 13.37 -15.83 -11.14
N ASN A 139 13.57 -16.86 -10.31
CA ASN A 139 12.59 -17.93 -10.07
C ASN A 139 11.78 -17.67 -8.80
N ALA A 140 10.59 -18.27 -8.72
CA ALA A 140 9.69 -18.13 -7.57
C ALA A 140 10.26 -18.68 -6.25
N THR A 141 11.27 -19.54 -6.30
CA THR A 141 11.92 -20.15 -5.12
C THR A 141 13.26 -19.50 -4.77
N ASP A 142 13.65 -18.42 -5.45
CA ASP A 142 14.91 -17.74 -5.18
C ASP A 142 14.83 -16.97 -3.85
N ALA A 143 15.96 -16.91 -3.13
CA ALA A 143 16.08 -16.01 -1.99
C ALA A 143 16.07 -14.55 -2.45
N VAL A 144 15.43 -13.68 -1.66
CA VAL A 144 15.34 -12.25 -1.95
C VAL A 144 16.40 -11.46 -1.18
N ASN A 145 16.97 -10.43 -1.81
CA ASN A 145 17.84 -9.48 -1.12
C ASN A 145 17.02 -8.34 -0.49
N LYS A 146 17.60 -7.61 0.47
CA LYS A 146 16.91 -6.52 1.17
C LYS A 146 16.44 -5.43 0.20
N ALA A 147 17.26 -5.05 -0.77
CA ALA A 147 16.91 -4.01 -1.74
C ALA A 147 15.66 -4.37 -2.56
N TYR A 148 15.50 -5.64 -2.93
CA TYR A 148 14.33 -6.15 -3.63
C TYR A 148 13.09 -6.17 -2.71
N ALA A 149 13.24 -6.62 -1.46
CA ALA A 149 12.16 -6.60 -0.48
C ALA A 149 11.70 -5.17 -0.17
N ASP A 150 12.64 -4.24 0.03
CA ASP A 150 12.35 -2.82 0.21
C ASP A 150 11.60 -2.28 -1.02
N ALA A 151 12.05 -2.61 -2.24
CA ALA A 151 11.40 -2.20 -3.49
C ALA A 151 9.96 -2.77 -3.64
N LEU A 152 9.69 -3.96 -3.13
CA LEU A 152 8.36 -4.56 -3.18
C LEU A 152 7.36 -3.86 -2.23
N VAL A 153 7.86 -3.28 -1.14
CA VAL A 153 7.05 -2.49 -0.19
C VAL A 153 6.74 -1.08 -0.72
N GLN A 154 7.37 -0.67 -1.83
CA GLN A 154 7.29 0.70 -2.39
C GLN A 154 6.03 0.96 -3.23
N GLY A 155 4.86 0.92 -2.58
CA GLY A 155 3.83 1.92 -2.91
C GLY A 155 4.17 3.30 -2.32
N LEU A 156 5.00 3.30 -1.26
CA LEU A 156 5.41 4.46 -0.47
C LEU A 156 6.87 4.32 -0.03
N ASP A 157 7.64 5.40 -0.11
CA ASP A 157 9.04 5.50 0.32
C ASP A 157 9.11 5.92 1.80
N ILE A 158 9.04 4.92 2.68
CA ILE A 158 8.93 5.13 4.13
C ILE A 158 10.21 5.77 4.69
N LYS A 159 10.04 6.95 5.29
CA LYS A 159 11.04 7.71 6.05
C LYS A 159 10.90 7.41 7.54
N GLN A 160 11.91 7.77 8.33
CA GLN A 160 11.76 7.79 9.78
C GLN A 160 10.63 8.74 10.19
N SER A 161 9.94 8.40 11.27
CA SER A 161 8.89 9.23 11.84
C SER A 161 9.39 10.64 12.17
N VAL A 162 8.44 11.56 12.21
CA VAL A 162 8.64 12.93 12.68
C VAL A 162 7.84 13.10 13.96
N ARG A 163 8.38 13.88 14.88
CA ARG A 163 7.72 14.14 16.16
C ARG A 163 6.52 15.05 15.99
N ALA A 164 6.61 16.05 15.10
CA ALA A 164 5.52 16.96 14.78
C ALA A 164 5.54 17.38 13.31
N ILE A 165 4.47 18.05 12.87
CA ILE A 165 4.33 18.65 11.54
C ILE A 165 3.97 20.14 11.65
N ALA A 166 4.58 20.97 10.80
CA ALA A 166 4.21 22.36 10.64
C ALA A 166 3.45 22.56 9.32
N THR A 167 2.16 22.86 9.43
CA THR A 167 1.28 23.23 8.32
C THR A 167 1.20 24.74 8.07
N THR A 168 2.06 25.50 8.74
CA THR A 168 2.26 26.94 8.56
C THR A 168 3.75 27.26 8.45
N ASN A 169 4.07 28.43 7.88
CA ASN A 169 5.46 28.85 7.72
C ASN A 169 6.20 28.93 9.07
N VAL A 170 7.38 28.32 9.13
CA VAL A 170 8.30 28.39 10.28
C VAL A 170 9.38 29.41 9.96
N ALA A 171 9.24 30.62 10.51
CA ALA A 171 10.06 31.77 10.09
C ALA A 171 11.57 31.63 10.36
N SER A 172 11.96 30.81 11.34
CA SER A 172 13.36 30.53 11.64
C SER A 172 13.55 29.03 11.79
N LEU A 173 14.40 28.41 10.97
CA LEU A 173 14.77 27.01 11.09
C LEU A 173 16.00 26.89 12.00
N SER A 174 15.86 27.31 13.26
CA SER A 174 16.93 27.32 14.26
C SER A 174 16.36 27.28 15.68
N GLY A 175 17.10 26.66 16.59
CA GLY A 175 16.74 26.58 18.01
C GLY A 175 15.56 25.64 18.30
N PRO A 176 15.33 25.29 19.59
CA PRO A 176 14.10 24.63 20.03
C PRO A 176 12.87 25.51 19.78
N GLN A 177 11.76 24.92 19.33
CA GLN A 177 10.51 25.64 19.02
C GLN A 177 9.28 24.81 19.39
N THR A 178 8.11 25.44 19.45
CA THR A 178 6.83 24.73 19.64
C THR A 178 6.07 24.68 18.32
N ILE A 179 5.73 23.49 17.84
CA ILE A 179 5.02 23.26 16.58
C ILE A 179 3.86 22.30 16.86
N ASP A 180 2.65 22.65 16.42
CA ASP A 180 1.41 21.92 16.71
C ASP A 180 1.23 21.56 18.20
N GLY A 181 1.60 22.48 19.10
CA GLY A 181 1.53 22.28 20.55
C GLY A 181 2.64 21.40 21.15
N VAL A 182 3.55 20.87 20.33
CA VAL A 182 4.69 20.04 20.77
C VAL A 182 5.94 20.88 20.93
N SER A 183 6.58 20.84 22.11
CA SER A 183 7.88 21.48 22.34
C SER A 183 9.01 20.61 21.80
N LEU A 184 9.60 21.02 20.69
CA LEU A 184 10.67 20.33 19.98
C LEU A 184 12.05 20.74 20.51
N VAL A 185 12.92 19.76 20.71
CA VAL A 185 14.31 19.93 21.19
C VAL A 185 15.33 19.41 20.18
N ALA A 186 16.61 19.67 20.41
CA ALA A 186 17.67 19.23 19.49
C ALA A 186 17.66 17.70 19.32
N GLY A 187 17.68 17.24 18.06
CA GLY A 187 17.57 15.83 17.67
C GLY A 187 16.16 15.41 17.22
N ASP A 188 15.12 16.17 17.60
CA ASP A 188 13.76 15.89 17.14
C ASP A 188 13.62 16.12 15.64
N ARG A 189 12.73 15.36 15.01
CA ARG A 189 12.43 15.47 13.58
C ARG A 189 11.10 16.19 13.39
N VAL A 190 11.02 17.10 12.43
CA VAL A 190 9.79 17.83 12.09
C VAL A 190 9.58 17.87 10.59
N LEU A 191 8.35 17.63 10.14
CA LEU A 191 7.94 17.80 8.75
C LEU A 191 7.43 19.23 8.55
N LEU A 192 7.98 19.95 7.57
CA LEU A 192 7.50 21.26 7.14
C LEU A 192 6.78 21.10 5.79
N THR A 193 5.53 21.56 5.69
CA THR A 193 4.72 21.39 4.46
C THR A 193 4.25 22.69 3.82
N THR A 194 4.57 23.84 4.42
CA THR A 194 4.02 25.14 4.02
C THR A 194 4.98 26.30 4.34
N GLN A 195 6.25 26.13 4.01
CA GLN A 195 7.24 27.21 4.05
C GLN A 195 6.91 28.28 3.00
N THR A 196 7.31 29.53 3.24
CA THR A 196 7.17 30.61 2.25
C THR A 196 7.98 30.33 0.98
N THR A 197 9.07 29.58 1.07
CA THR A 197 9.81 29.05 -0.08
C THR A 197 9.62 27.54 -0.13
N SER A 198 8.78 27.03 -1.04
CA SER A 198 8.35 25.63 -1.04
C SER A 198 9.46 24.61 -1.35
N THR A 199 10.58 25.03 -1.92
CA THR A 199 11.79 24.18 -1.99
C THR A 199 12.42 23.88 -0.61
N GLN A 200 12.02 24.62 0.43
CA GLN A 200 12.36 24.37 1.83
C GLN A 200 11.37 23.41 2.52
N ASP A 201 10.29 22.97 1.89
CA ASP A 201 9.40 21.97 2.48
C ASP A 201 10.07 20.59 2.57
N GLY A 202 9.75 19.81 3.58
CA GLY A 202 10.29 18.48 3.87
C GLY A 202 10.76 18.29 5.32
N ILE A 203 11.57 17.26 5.57
CA ILE A 203 11.91 16.85 6.94
C ILE A 203 13.21 17.50 7.43
N TYR A 204 13.16 18.07 8.64
CA TYR A 204 14.29 18.69 9.32
C TYR A 204 14.58 18.03 10.66
N VAL A 205 15.85 18.08 11.06
CA VAL A 205 16.32 17.74 12.41
C VAL A 205 16.53 19.05 13.18
N VAL A 206 15.80 19.19 14.28
CA VAL A 206 15.86 20.34 15.18
C VAL A 206 17.24 20.38 15.83
N ALA A 207 17.77 21.58 15.99
CA ALA A 207 19.07 21.82 16.61
C ALA A 207 19.05 23.11 17.44
N ALA A 208 20.03 23.30 18.32
CA ALA A 208 20.21 24.58 19.02
C ALA A 208 20.58 25.72 18.06
N GLY A 209 21.38 25.41 17.03
CA GLY A 209 21.66 26.28 15.89
C GLY A 209 20.70 26.02 14.73
N ALA A 210 21.17 26.29 13.51
CA ALA A 210 20.40 26.03 12.30
C ALA A 210 20.01 24.55 12.19
N TRP A 211 18.74 24.30 11.87
CA TRP A 211 18.24 22.96 11.59
C TRP A 211 18.82 22.46 10.27
N SER A 212 19.07 21.16 10.19
CA SER A 212 19.53 20.50 8.97
C SER A 212 18.42 19.65 8.37
N ARG A 213 18.49 19.41 7.05
CA ARG A 213 17.65 18.38 6.44
C ARG A 213 17.96 17.02 7.05
N ALA A 214 16.91 16.22 7.26
CA ALA A 214 17.09 14.84 7.69
C ALA A 214 17.89 14.03 6.65
N THR A 215 18.70 13.07 7.12
CA THR A 215 19.60 12.30 6.24
C THR A 215 18.88 11.44 5.21
N ASP A 216 17.68 10.96 5.54
CA ASP A 216 16.75 10.22 4.68
C ASP A 216 15.86 11.15 3.81
N PHE A 217 16.06 12.46 3.92
CA PHE A 217 15.40 13.51 3.14
C PHE A 217 16.42 14.59 2.70
N ALA A 218 17.62 14.15 2.31
CA ALA A 218 18.73 15.04 1.98
C ALA A 218 18.48 15.81 0.66
N ILE A 219 19.05 17.01 0.55
CA ILE A 219 19.02 17.81 -0.68
C ILE A 219 19.52 16.98 -1.87
N GLY A 220 18.82 17.05 -3.00
CA GLY A 220 19.13 16.29 -4.21
C GLY A 220 18.50 14.88 -4.28
N SER A 221 17.88 14.41 -3.20
CA SER A 221 17.16 13.12 -3.21
C SER A 221 15.84 13.24 -3.97
N THR A 222 15.47 12.20 -4.71
CA THR A 222 14.12 12.04 -5.30
C THR A 222 13.19 11.42 -4.26
N VAL A 223 12.08 12.08 -3.94
CA VAL A 223 11.18 11.74 -2.81
C VAL A 223 9.72 11.54 -3.23
N ALA A 224 9.45 11.20 -4.50
CA ALA A 224 8.11 10.84 -4.96
C ALA A 224 7.56 9.65 -4.15
N GLY A 225 6.39 9.81 -3.54
CA GLY A 225 5.80 8.79 -2.68
C GLY A 225 6.45 8.69 -1.30
N ALA A 226 7.35 9.61 -0.91
CA ALA A 226 7.94 9.59 0.43
C ALA A 226 6.86 9.67 1.52
N PHE A 227 6.84 8.69 2.41
CA PHE A 227 5.86 8.54 3.48
C PHE A 227 6.52 8.68 4.84
N MET A 228 5.85 9.34 5.78
CA MET A 228 6.29 9.47 7.16
C MET A 228 5.10 9.55 8.10
N PHE A 229 5.29 9.07 9.32
CA PHE A 229 4.32 9.16 10.39
C PHE A 229 4.65 10.34 11.31
N VAL A 230 3.63 11.07 11.74
CA VAL A 230 3.69 12.16 12.72
C VAL A 230 3.24 11.60 14.06
N GLU A 231 4.12 11.63 15.06
CA GLU A 231 3.92 10.96 16.35
C GLU A 231 3.13 11.80 17.36
N GLU A 232 3.33 13.12 17.37
CA GLU A 232 2.73 14.04 18.34
C GLU A 232 2.14 15.29 17.64
N GLY A 233 1.24 15.98 18.33
CA GLY A 233 0.55 17.15 17.78
C GLY A 233 -0.83 17.36 18.42
N THR A 234 -1.34 18.59 18.39
CA THR A 234 -2.72 18.85 18.79
C THR A 234 -3.71 18.58 17.66
N ALA A 235 -3.33 18.89 16.42
CA ALA A 235 -4.17 18.74 15.24
C ALA A 235 -3.79 17.52 14.39
N TYR A 236 -2.51 17.14 14.37
CA TYR A 236 -2.00 16.12 13.44
C TYR A 236 -1.19 14.99 14.10
N ALA A 237 -1.39 14.75 15.40
CA ALA A 237 -0.86 13.54 16.05
C ALA A 237 -1.40 12.26 15.39
N ASP A 238 -0.57 11.22 15.38
CA ASP A 238 -0.91 9.89 14.89
C ASP A 238 -1.35 9.86 13.40
N THR A 239 -0.74 10.70 12.58
CA THR A 239 -1.07 10.83 11.14
C THR A 239 0.09 10.43 10.23
N GLY A 240 -0.21 9.68 9.17
CA GLY A 240 0.68 9.38 8.06
C GLY A 240 0.53 10.40 6.94
N TRP A 241 1.63 10.90 6.42
CA TRP A 241 1.69 11.86 5.32
C TRP A 241 2.42 11.25 4.12
N VAL A 242 2.21 11.78 2.92
CA VAL A 242 2.90 11.37 1.69
C VAL A 242 3.28 12.59 0.84
N CYS A 243 4.48 12.57 0.27
CA CYS A 243 4.89 13.47 -0.80
C CYS A 243 4.19 13.06 -2.10
N THR A 244 3.32 13.92 -2.62
CA THR A 244 2.48 13.64 -3.79
C THR A 244 3.11 14.04 -5.12
N ASN A 245 4.34 14.57 -5.11
CA ASN A 245 5.06 14.89 -6.33
C ASN A 245 5.30 13.63 -7.17
N ASN A 246 5.19 13.77 -8.49
CA ASN A 246 5.55 12.72 -9.43
C ASN A 246 7.07 12.62 -9.58
N LYS A 247 7.56 11.42 -9.88
CA LYS A 247 8.98 11.18 -10.17
C LYS A 247 9.46 12.08 -11.31
N GLY A 248 10.56 12.78 -11.10
CA GLY A 248 11.13 13.77 -12.02
C GLY A 248 10.80 15.23 -11.66
N SER A 249 9.88 15.45 -10.72
CA SER A 249 9.56 16.77 -10.14
C SER A 249 9.54 16.73 -8.60
N ASP A 250 10.37 15.87 -8.01
CA ASP A 250 10.37 15.47 -6.61
C ASP A 250 11.75 15.60 -5.95
N VAL A 251 12.64 16.46 -6.48
CA VAL A 251 14.00 16.62 -5.98
C VAL A 251 14.04 17.61 -4.82
N VAL A 252 14.46 17.15 -3.63
CA VAL A 252 14.55 17.98 -2.42
C VAL A 252 15.49 19.17 -2.61
N GLY A 253 15.04 20.36 -2.23
CA GLY A 253 15.79 21.61 -2.37
C GLY A 253 15.81 22.19 -3.78
N THR A 254 15.18 21.52 -4.75
CA THR A 254 15.08 21.97 -6.15
C THR A 254 13.63 22.18 -6.57
N ASN A 255 12.75 21.21 -6.28
CA ASN A 255 11.33 21.27 -6.62
C ASN A 255 10.51 21.74 -5.41
N ASP A 256 9.36 22.35 -5.70
CA ASP A 256 8.34 22.64 -4.71
C ASP A 256 7.65 21.33 -4.32
N LEU A 257 7.81 20.93 -3.06
CA LEU A 257 7.32 19.65 -2.57
C LEU A 257 5.93 19.80 -1.95
N SER A 258 5.00 18.94 -2.34
CA SER A 258 3.62 18.90 -1.88
C SER A 258 3.40 17.66 -1.03
N PHE A 259 2.80 17.85 0.14
CA PHE A 259 2.50 16.78 1.09
C PHE A 259 1.00 16.70 1.34
N THR A 260 0.47 15.49 1.36
CA THR A 260 -0.93 15.21 1.71
C THR A 260 -0.98 14.14 2.79
N GLN A 261 -1.94 14.22 3.69
CA GLN A 261 -2.18 13.15 4.65
C GLN A 261 -2.64 11.88 3.92
N PHE A 262 -1.89 10.79 4.06
CA PHE A 262 -2.14 9.49 3.40
C PHE A 262 -2.97 8.55 4.27
N SER A 263 -2.72 8.54 5.58
CA SER A 263 -3.48 7.77 6.55
C SER A 263 -3.65 8.58 7.83
N GLY A 264 -4.85 8.61 8.37
CA GLY A 264 -5.08 9.05 9.74
C GLY A 264 -6.12 8.11 10.29
N ALA A 265 -5.77 7.33 11.31
CA ALA A 265 -6.76 6.61 12.07
C ALA A 265 -7.66 7.65 12.76
N GLY A 266 -8.75 8.06 12.09
CA GLY A 266 -9.70 9.04 12.62
C GLY A 266 -9.68 10.46 12.04
N SER A 267 -9.03 10.74 10.89
CA SER A 267 -8.89 12.13 10.40
C SER A 267 -10.19 12.85 9.99
N ILE A 268 -11.28 12.13 9.75
CA ILE A 268 -12.57 12.80 9.51
C ILE A 268 -13.24 13.07 10.86
N VAL A 269 -13.01 14.25 11.43
CA VAL A 269 -13.81 14.75 12.56
C VAL A 269 -15.12 15.27 11.99
N ALA A 270 -16.24 14.64 12.35
CA ALA A 270 -17.55 15.11 11.93
C ALA A 270 -17.84 16.48 12.55
N GLY A 271 -17.97 17.51 11.69
CA GLY A 271 -18.41 18.84 12.10
C GLY A 271 -19.92 18.89 12.40
N PHE A 272 -20.46 20.09 12.62
CA PHE A 272 -21.91 20.26 12.78
C PHE A 272 -22.67 19.73 11.56
N GLY A 273 -23.76 19.01 11.80
CA GLY A 273 -24.58 18.41 10.75
C GLY A 273 -24.06 17.10 10.18
N LEU A 274 -22.95 16.56 10.70
CA LEU A 274 -22.39 15.27 10.34
C LEU A 274 -22.19 14.38 11.58
N THR A 275 -22.12 13.08 11.40
CA THR A 275 -21.68 12.11 12.43
C THR A 275 -20.81 11.05 11.78
N LYS A 276 -19.83 10.54 12.55
CA LYS A 276 -18.94 9.48 12.09
C LYS A 276 -19.08 8.27 12.98
N THR A 277 -19.34 7.11 12.36
CA THR A 277 -19.35 5.81 13.05
C THR A 277 -18.42 4.86 12.31
N GLY A 278 -17.31 4.47 12.92
CA GLY A 278 -16.29 3.67 12.23
C GLY A 278 -15.75 4.43 11.01
N ASN A 279 -15.90 3.88 9.81
CA ASN A 279 -15.49 4.52 8.55
C ASN A 279 -16.64 5.21 7.79
N THR A 280 -17.85 5.19 8.35
CA THR A 280 -19.04 5.81 7.74
C THR A 280 -19.18 7.25 8.19
N ILE A 281 -19.44 8.16 7.25
CA ILE A 281 -19.83 9.54 7.50
C ILE A 281 -21.29 9.71 7.11
N ASP A 282 -22.11 10.08 8.08
CA ASP A 282 -23.54 10.31 7.91
C ASP A 282 -23.84 11.81 8.06
N VAL A 283 -24.83 12.28 7.30
CA VAL A 283 -25.43 13.61 7.51
C VAL A 283 -26.51 13.48 8.58
N VAL A 284 -26.58 14.45 9.49
CA VAL A 284 -27.56 14.49 10.57
C VAL A 284 -28.20 15.86 10.63
N ALA A 285 -29.51 15.93 10.45
CA ALA A 285 -30.30 17.11 10.75
C ALA A 285 -31.01 16.90 12.10
N ALA A 286 -30.62 17.65 13.12
CA ALA A 286 -31.16 17.50 14.48
C ALA A 286 -32.69 17.74 14.56
N ASP A 287 -33.25 18.43 13.58
CA ASP A 287 -34.66 18.80 13.46
C ASP A 287 -35.42 17.95 12.43
N ASN A 288 -34.82 16.88 11.90
CA ASN A 288 -35.39 16.04 10.84
C ASN A 288 -35.72 16.79 9.53
N SER A 289 -35.16 17.96 9.27
CA SER A 289 -35.41 18.72 8.02
C SER A 289 -34.83 18.07 6.76
N ILE A 290 -33.90 17.13 6.92
CA ILE A 290 -33.23 16.40 5.84
C ILE A 290 -33.61 14.92 5.92
N ASP A 291 -33.93 14.33 4.78
CA ASP A 291 -34.08 12.89 4.58
C ASP A 291 -32.79 12.33 3.98
N VAL A 292 -32.19 11.38 4.68
CA VAL A 292 -30.91 10.76 4.30
C VAL A 292 -31.19 9.31 3.91
N GLN A 293 -30.98 8.99 2.64
CA GLN A 293 -31.18 7.66 2.06
C GLN A 293 -29.84 7.10 1.58
N ALA A 294 -29.82 5.82 1.19
CA ALA A 294 -28.65 5.27 0.50
C ALA A 294 -28.37 6.08 -0.76
N ASP A 295 -27.13 6.58 -0.89
CA ASP A 295 -26.63 7.35 -2.04
C ASP A 295 -27.40 8.65 -2.36
N SER A 296 -28.22 9.18 -1.44
CA SER A 296 -29.02 10.40 -1.69
C SER A 296 -29.31 11.21 -0.41
N ILE A 297 -29.35 12.53 -0.57
CA ILE A 297 -29.74 13.49 0.47
C ILE A 297 -30.82 14.40 -0.13
N ALA A 298 -31.96 14.54 0.55
CA ALA A 298 -33.06 15.39 0.13
C ALA A 298 -33.62 16.21 1.30
N VAL A 299 -34.38 17.26 1.00
CA VAL A 299 -35.21 17.92 2.01
C VAL A 299 -36.35 16.98 2.37
N LYS A 300 -36.63 16.81 3.65
CA LYS A 300 -37.71 15.93 4.09
C LYS A 300 -39.07 16.51 3.70
N LEU A 301 -39.86 15.67 3.02
CA LEU A 301 -41.23 15.98 2.63
C LEU A 301 -42.23 15.26 3.55
N ASN A 302 -43.38 15.87 3.79
CA ASN A 302 -44.51 15.26 4.49
C ASN A 302 -45.20 14.19 3.61
N ALA A 303 -46.17 13.47 4.19
CA ALA A 303 -46.90 12.40 3.50
C ALA A 303 -47.66 12.85 2.23
N THR A 304 -47.85 14.16 2.04
CA THR A 304 -48.48 14.76 0.85
C THR A 304 -47.48 15.30 -0.17
N GLY A 305 -46.17 15.09 0.04
CA GLY A 305 -45.10 15.54 -0.85
C GLY A 305 -44.72 17.01 -0.73
N ALA A 306 -45.19 17.72 0.31
CA ALA A 306 -44.78 19.10 0.59
C ALA A 306 -43.66 19.13 1.64
N ILE A 307 -42.81 20.15 1.65
CA ILE A 307 -41.74 20.29 2.65
C ILE A 307 -42.35 20.32 4.07
N GLU A 308 -41.81 19.51 4.98
CA GLU A 308 -42.32 19.38 6.35
C GLU A 308 -42.11 20.70 7.13
N THR A 309 -43.19 21.27 7.68
CA THR A 309 -43.11 22.45 8.54
C THR A 309 -42.89 22.01 9.97
N THR A 310 -41.80 22.45 10.61
CA THR A 310 -41.65 22.31 12.07
C THR A 310 -42.62 23.25 12.79
N ALA A 311 -42.72 23.14 14.12
CA ALA A 311 -43.57 24.01 14.95
C ALA A 311 -43.28 25.52 14.78
N THR A 312 -42.12 25.88 14.19
CA THR A 312 -41.69 27.25 13.88
C THR A 312 -41.92 27.66 12.41
N GLY A 313 -42.56 26.82 11.58
CA GLY A 313 -42.85 27.12 10.17
C GLY A 313 -41.69 26.81 9.21
N LEU A 314 -41.89 27.11 7.92
CA LEU A 314 -40.90 26.98 6.84
C LEU A 314 -40.27 28.34 6.56
N ASN A 315 -38.98 28.51 6.84
CA ASN A 315 -38.25 29.72 6.47
C ASN A 315 -37.65 29.57 5.06
N VAL A 316 -38.43 29.83 4.00
CA VAL A 316 -37.87 30.01 2.65
C VAL A 316 -37.37 31.44 2.52
N LYS A 317 -36.04 31.62 2.49
CA LYS A 317 -35.43 32.92 2.23
C LYS A 317 -35.52 33.22 0.73
N VAL A 318 -36.62 33.84 0.31
CA VAL A 318 -36.72 34.45 -1.02
C VAL A 318 -36.24 35.89 -0.88
N ASP A 319 -35.27 36.29 -1.69
CA ASP A 319 -34.59 37.59 -1.59
C ASP A 319 -35.61 38.74 -1.49
N THR A 320 -35.40 39.64 -0.53
CA THR A 320 -36.22 40.84 -0.18
C THR A 320 -37.69 40.71 0.22
N ASN A 321 -38.36 39.55 0.19
CA ASN A 321 -39.74 39.41 0.69
C ASN A 321 -39.99 38.04 1.34
N ASN A 322 -40.25 38.01 2.64
CA ASN A 322 -40.61 36.78 3.35
C ASN A 322 -42.00 36.29 2.89
N ILE A 323 -42.08 35.05 2.41
CA ILE A 323 -43.36 34.35 2.25
C ILE A 323 -43.74 33.79 3.62
N THR A 324 -44.56 34.51 4.39
CA THR A 324 -45.14 34.02 5.65
C THR A 324 -46.46 33.32 5.41
N LYS A 325 -46.60 32.13 6.00
CA LYS A 325 -47.84 31.36 6.04
C LYS A 325 -48.79 31.99 7.07
N ASP A 326 -49.96 32.46 6.64
CA ASP A 326 -51.11 32.68 7.53
C ASP A 326 -51.60 31.30 8.03
N GLY A 327 -52.12 31.26 9.27
CA GLY A 327 -52.66 30.07 9.94
C GLY A 327 -53.68 29.20 9.19
N SER A 328 -54.04 29.55 7.95
CA SER A 328 -54.95 28.82 7.06
C SER A 328 -54.28 28.05 5.90
N ASN A 329 -52.95 27.85 5.90
CA ASN A 329 -52.24 27.01 4.91
C ASN A 329 -52.33 27.44 3.42
N GLN A 330 -52.76 28.67 3.09
CA GLN A 330 -52.73 29.16 1.69
C GLN A 330 -51.42 29.88 1.37
N LEU A 331 -50.89 29.65 0.16
CA LEU A 331 -49.81 30.43 -0.45
C LEU A 331 -50.37 31.81 -0.82
N THR A 332 -50.21 32.79 0.07
CA THR A 332 -50.54 34.18 -0.26
C THR A 332 -49.35 34.76 -1.04
N ILE A 333 -49.48 34.90 -2.36
CA ILE A 333 -48.56 35.75 -3.11
C ILE A 333 -48.83 37.18 -2.61
N GLY A 334 -47.91 37.71 -1.81
CA GLY A 334 -47.93 39.11 -1.44
C GLY A 334 -48.05 39.98 -2.69
N ASN A 335 -49.13 40.75 -2.76
CA ASN A 335 -49.20 42.06 -3.43
C ASN A 335 -49.62 42.20 -4.90
N TYR A 336 -50.23 41.22 -5.59
CA TYR A 336 -50.67 41.47 -6.99
C TYR A 336 -52.10 41.12 -7.41
N VAL A 337 -52.98 40.67 -6.51
CA VAL A 337 -54.42 40.69 -6.80
C VAL A 337 -55.04 41.80 -5.96
N SER A 338 -55.49 42.87 -6.63
CA SER A 338 -56.25 43.94 -5.97
C SER A 338 -57.37 43.34 -5.14
N LYS A 339 -57.40 43.60 -3.83
CA LYS A 339 -58.46 43.10 -2.96
C LYS A 339 -59.78 43.68 -3.47
N ILE A 340 -60.72 42.81 -3.89
CA ILE A 340 -62.04 43.22 -4.36
C ILE A 340 -63.02 43.13 -3.21
N GLY A 341 -63.64 44.25 -2.84
CA GLY A 341 -64.78 44.28 -1.93
C GLY A 341 -66.07 44.08 -2.72
N SER A 342 -67.00 43.30 -2.18
CA SER A 342 -68.37 43.19 -2.72
C SER A 342 -69.39 43.44 -1.61
N LYS A 343 -70.45 44.19 -1.92
CA LYS A 343 -71.56 44.47 -1.01
C LYS A 343 -72.87 44.37 -1.77
N ALA A 344 -73.74 43.45 -1.36
CA ALA A 344 -75.10 43.32 -1.86
C ALA A 344 -76.07 43.91 -0.84
N ILE A 345 -77.03 44.73 -1.28
CA ILE A 345 -78.10 45.27 -0.44
C ILE A 345 -79.44 45.15 -1.16
N THR A 346 -80.43 44.57 -0.49
CA THR A 346 -81.82 44.63 -0.93
C THR A 346 -82.40 46.00 -0.63
N ILE A 347 -82.85 46.68 -1.67
CA ILE A 347 -83.54 47.96 -1.64
C ILE A 347 -84.96 47.60 -2.08
N GLY A 348 -85.95 47.77 -1.21
CA GLY A 348 -87.33 47.39 -1.49
C GLY A 348 -87.93 48.18 -2.67
N THR A 349 -89.04 48.87 -2.45
CA THR A 349 -89.64 49.73 -3.48
C THR A 349 -88.72 50.93 -3.75
N ALA A 350 -88.12 51.00 -4.94
CA ALA A 350 -87.21 52.08 -5.31
C ALA A 350 -87.98 53.16 -6.10
N ALA A 351 -88.46 54.20 -5.40
CA ALA A 351 -88.97 55.41 -6.02
C ALA A 351 -88.01 56.58 -5.73
N GLY A 352 -87.33 57.08 -6.76
CA GLY A 352 -86.36 58.18 -6.63
C GLY A 352 -84.91 57.74 -6.35
N ALA A 353 -84.07 58.71 -5.98
CA ALA A 353 -82.64 58.50 -5.75
C ALA A 353 -82.36 57.87 -4.38
N GLN A 354 -81.76 56.69 -4.36
CA GLN A 354 -81.44 55.91 -3.18
C GLN A 354 -79.94 55.87 -2.94
N THR A 355 -79.50 56.33 -1.76
CA THR A 355 -78.09 56.29 -1.36
C THR A 355 -77.75 54.98 -0.66
N ILE A 356 -76.75 54.28 -1.17
CA ILE A 356 -76.24 53.01 -0.67
C ILE A 356 -74.82 53.21 -0.15
N THR A 357 -74.61 52.89 1.12
CA THR A 357 -73.28 52.95 1.74
C THR A 357 -72.54 51.62 1.56
N HIS A 358 -71.41 51.61 0.86
CA HIS A 358 -70.56 50.43 0.64
C HIS A 358 -69.26 50.42 1.47
N ASN A 359 -68.80 51.56 1.98
CA ASN A 359 -67.60 51.67 2.86
C ASN A 359 -66.30 51.10 2.25
N PHE A 360 -66.13 51.18 0.92
CA PHE A 360 -64.93 50.67 0.24
C PHE A 360 -63.77 51.67 0.17
N ASN A 361 -63.98 52.90 0.64
CA ASN A 361 -63.04 54.01 0.56
C ASN A 361 -62.48 54.24 -0.86
N THR A 362 -63.27 53.92 -1.88
CA THR A 362 -62.95 54.10 -3.29
C THR A 362 -64.20 54.47 -4.08
N ARG A 363 -64.06 55.34 -5.08
CA ARG A 363 -65.13 55.57 -6.08
C ARG A 363 -65.04 54.60 -7.26
N ASN A 364 -63.94 53.84 -7.38
CA ASN A 364 -63.76 52.85 -8.43
C ASN A 364 -64.53 51.57 -8.09
N VAL A 365 -65.85 51.68 -8.22
CA VAL A 365 -66.80 50.61 -7.93
C VAL A 365 -67.77 50.45 -9.11
N SER A 366 -68.04 49.20 -9.47
CA SER A 366 -69.09 48.81 -10.40
C SER A 366 -70.35 48.45 -9.62
N VAL A 367 -71.49 48.90 -10.11
CA VAL A 367 -72.80 48.62 -9.49
C VAL A 367 -73.66 47.89 -10.50
N ILE A 368 -74.22 46.75 -10.08
CA ILE A 368 -75.20 45.99 -10.84
C ILE A 368 -76.46 45.92 -9.98
N VAL A 369 -77.61 46.26 -10.57
CA VAL A 369 -78.90 46.18 -9.89
C VAL A 369 -79.76 45.16 -10.62
N TYR A 370 -80.35 44.23 -9.88
CA TYR A 370 -81.23 43.21 -10.44
C TYR A 370 -82.47 43.00 -9.57
N ASP A 371 -83.53 42.46 -10.17
CA ASP A 371 -84.74 42.07 -9.44
C ASP A 371 -84.44 40.98 -8.41
N ALA A 372 -84.94 41.16 -7.19
CA ALA A 372 -84.63 40.25 -6.09
C ALA A 372 -85.22 38.83 -6.27
N ALA A 373 -86.23 38.66 -7.14
CA ALA A 373 -86.88 37.38 -7.39
C ALA A 373 -86.48 36.77 -8.74
N THR A 374 -86.38 37.58 -9.82
CA THR A 374 -86.11 37.08 -11.18
C THR A 374 -84.65 37.18 -11.59
N TYR A 375 -83.82 37.95 -10.88
CA TYR A 375 -82.42 38.25 -11.21
C TYR A 375 -82.22 38.95 -12.58
N GLU A 376 -83.29 39.48 -13.17
CA GLU A 376 -83.18 40.33 -14.36
C GLU A 376 -82.48 41.64 -14.00
N VAL A 377 -81.50 42.06 -14.80
CA VAL A 377 -80.71 43.27 -14.56
C VAL A 377 -81.50 44.50 -14.97
N TYR A 378 -81.54 45.49 -14.09
CA TYR A 378 -82.14 46.78 -14.36
C TYR A 378 -81.10 47.82 -14.76
N ASP A 379 -81.40 48.53 -15.85
CA ASP A 379 -80.69 49.74 -16.22
C ASP A 379 -81.10 50.88 -15.28
N VAL A 380 -80.18 51.25 -14.40
CA VAL A 380 -80.36 52.35 -13.44
C VAL A 380 -79.32 53.44 -13.68
N SER A 381 -79.68 54.68 -13.37
CA SER A 381 -78.68 55.75 -13.29
C SER A 381 -77.89 55.60 -12.00
N VAL A 382 -76.58 55.38 -12.10
CA VAL A 382 -75.67 55.28 -10.96
C VAL A 382 -74.82 56.55 -10.88
N SER A 383 -74.74 57.14 -9.70
CA SER A 383 -73.74 58.15 -9.38
C SER A 383 -72.91 57.73 -8.17
N HIS A 384 -71.67 58.22 -8.08
CA HIS A 384 -70.70 57.87 -7.04
C HIS A 384 -70.41 59.09 -6.16
N PRO A 385 -71.37 59.53 -5.30
CA PRO A 385 -71.28 60.80 -4.59
C PRO A 385 -70.10 60.88 -3.61
N THR A 386 -69.69 59.75 -3.00
CA THR A 386 -68.54 59.70 -2.08
C THR A 386 -67.73 58.43 -2.30
N VAL A 387 -66.57 58.32 -1.65
CA VAL A 387 -65.73 57.11 -1.65
C VAL A 387 -66.34 55.93 -0.89
N ASN A 388 -67.43 56.14 -0.15
CA ASN A 388 -68.08 55.11 0.66
C ASN A 388 -69.54 54.90 0.28
N THR A 389 -70.08 55.62 -0.71
CA THR A 389 -71.48 55.57 -1.06
C THR A 389 -71.70 55.69 -2.57
N VAL A 390 -72.63 54.91 -3.10
CA VAL A 390 -73.20 55.08 -4.45
C VAL A 390 -74.66 55.51 -4.32
N SER A 391 -75.17 56.28 -5.28
CA SER A 391 -76.59 56.58 -5.38
C SER A 391 -77.14 55.96 -6.66
N ILE A 392 -78.23 55.21 -6.53
CA ILE A 392 -78.95 54.66 -7.69
C ILE A 392 -80.30 55.37 -7.82
N SER A 393 -80.71 55.67 -9.04
CA SER A 393 -82.05 56.21 -9.31
C SER A 393 -82.76 55.25 -10.26
N ALA A 394 -83.78 54.56 -9.73
CA ALA A 394 -84.59 53.60 -10.48
C ALA A 394 -85.79 54.30 -11.13
N ASN A 395 -86.16 53.86 -12.34
CA ASN A 395 -87.25 54.44 -13.12
C ASN A 395 -88.61 53.86 -12.68
N GLY A 396 -89.04 54.21 -11.46
CA GLY A 396 -90.44 54.27 -11.05
C GLY A 396 -91.29 53.01 -10.94
N ALA A 397 -90.79 51.79 -11.20
CA ALA A 397 -91.65 50.58 -11.21
C ALA A 397 -91.10 49.34 -10.47
N ASN A 398 -89.97 49.43 -9.77
CA ASN A 398 -89.31 48.23 -9.22
C ASN A 398 -89.74 47.96 -7.77
N THR A 399 -90.31 46.79 -7.50
CA THR A 399 -90.97 46.48 -6.23
C THR A 399 -90.09 45.71 -5.22
N SER A 400 -88.93 45.18 -5.63
CA SER A 400 -87.83 44.80 -4.72
C SER A 400 -86.56 44.48 -5.52
N VAL A 401 -85.48 45.26 -5.34
CA VAL A 401 -84.22 45.08 -6.10
C VAL A 401 -83.02 44.80 -5.20
N ILE A 402 -82.01 44.11 -5.71
CA ILE A 402 -80.72 43.95 -5.05
C ILE A 402 -79.67 44.75 -5.82
N ALA A 403 -78.98 45.64 -5.12
CA ALA A 403 -77.83 46.37 -5.66
C ALA A 403 -76.54 45.71 -5.16
N VAL A 404 -75.71 45.24 -6.09
CA VAL A 404 -74.38 44.68 -5.82
C VAL A 404 -73.34 45.68 -6.25
N ILE A 405 -72.55 46.14 -5.28
CA ILE A 405 -71.43 47.05 -5.46
C ILE A 405 -70.15 46.23 -5.35
N ILE A 406 -69.31 46.26 -6.38
CA ILE A 406 -68.02 45.57 -6.43
C ILE A 406 -66.95 46.62 -6.69
N GLY A 407 -65.87 46.63 -5.93
CA GLY A 407 -64.79 47.59 -6.19
C GLY A 407 -63.45 47.21 -5.60
N ASN A 408 -62.40 47.86 -6.11
CA ASN A 408 -61.06 47.69 -5.58
C ASN A 408 -60.95 48.42 -4.23
N ILE A 409 -60.93 47.67 -3.14
CA ILE A 409 -60.87 48.25 -1.78
C ILE A 409 -59.46 48.70 -1.38
N GLY A 410 -58.48 48.59 -2.29
CA GLY A 410 -57.08 48.91 -2.01
C GLY A 410 -56.48 47.97 -0.95
N GLN A 411 -55.16 47.88 -0.89
CA GLN A 411 -54.52 47.43 0.36
C GLN A 411 -54.57 48.61 1.32
N ALA A 412 -55.10 48.39 2.53
CA ALA A 412 -54.74 49.27 3.63
C ALA A 412 -53.23 49.12 3.80
N ILE A 413 -52.47 50.16 3.45
CA ILE A 413 -51.07 50.25 3.85
C ILE A 413 -51.13 50.44 5.37
N ALA A 414 -50.92 49.35 6.11
CA ALA A 414 -50.72 49.37 7.55
C ALA A 414 -49.23 49.52 7.82
#